data_AF-H1Y1A8-F1
#
_entry.id   AF-H1Y1A8-F1
#
_cell.length_a   1.000
_cell.length_b   1.000
_cell.length_c   1.000
_cell.angle_alpha   90.00
_cell.angle_beta   90.00
_cell.angle_gamma   90.00
#
_symmetry.space_group_name_H-M   'P 1'
#
loop_
_entity.id
_entity.type
_entity.pdbx_description
1 polymer ?
#
loop_
_entity_poly.entity_id
_entity_poly.type
_entity_poly.pdbx_seq_one_letter_code
_entity_poly.pdbx_strand_id
1 'polypeptide(L)'
;MTKNNKFETILDAYQLAEGAQIRAKKYPEEIFTLAQYQADKRGYMAYPLDNGITFNDFGVLITETELLKDYEIASVEVPDVKLDLQAERKVA
;
A
#
# COMPACT_ATOMS: atom_id res chain seq x y z
N MET A 1 -1.24 5.41 18.84
CA MET A 1 -2.31 6.08 18.09
C MET A 1 -2.42 5.39 16.75
N THR A 2 -3.33 4.43 16.63
CA THR A 2 -3.55 3.69 15.38
C THR A 2 -4.20 4.66 14.39
N LYS A 3 -3.47 5.06 13.35
CA LYS A 3 -4.08 5.79 12.23
C LYS A 3 -5.26 4.95 11.76
N ASN A 4 -6.43 5.58 11.58
CA ASN A 4 -7.55 4.96 10.87
C ASN A 4 -7.06 4.74 9.43
N ASN A 5 -6.37 3.63 9.18
CA ASN A 5 -5.99 3.23 7.84
C ASN A 5 -7.29 2.88 7.13
N LYS A 6 -7.83 3.84 6.38
CA LYS A 6 -8.89 3.55 5.42
C LYS A 6 -8.28 2.61 4.39
N PHE A 7 -8.97 1.53 4.07
CA PHE A 7 -8.58 0.63 3.00
C PHE A 7 -9.52 0.85 1.82
N GLU A 8 -8.96 0.83 0.62
CA GLU A 8 -9.67 1.08 -0.62
C GLU A 8 -9.45 -0.04 -1.64
N THR A 9 -10.37 -0.13 -2.61
CA THR A 9 -10.27 -1.13 -3.67
C THR A 9 -9.04 -0.87 -4.53
N ILE A 10 -8.25 -1.92 -4.74
CA ILE A 10 -7.11 -1.88 -5.68
C ILE A 10 -7.69 -1.87 -7.10
N LEU A 11 -7.49 -0.77 -7.83
CA LEU A 11 -7.93 -0.62 -9.23
C LEU A 11 -6.82 -0.92 -10.23
N ASP A 12 -5.57 -0.75 -9.80
CA ASP A 12 -4.36 -1.14 -10.54
C ASP A 12 -3.40 -1.81 -9.56
N ALA A 13 -2.98 -3.03 -9.90
CA ALA A 13 -2.05 -3.81 -9.10
C ALA A 13 -0.61 -3.73 -9.64
N TYR A 14 -0.40 -3.09 -10.79
CA TYR A 14 0.93 -2.85 -11.32
C TYR A 14 1.59 -1.68 -10.58
N GLN A 15 2.82 -1.88 -10.09
CA GLN A 15 3.63 -0.84 -9.41
C GLN A 15 2.98 -0.20 -8.16
N LEU A 16 2.32 -1.00 -7.32
CA LEU A 16 2.03 -0.62 -5.95
C LEU A 16 3.34 -0.30 -5.21
N ALA A 17 3.28 0.67 -4.29
CA ALA A 17 4.45 1.10 -3.53
C ALA A 17 4.98 -0.03 -2.62
N GLU A 18 6.30 -0.19 -2.59
CA GLU A 18 6.96 -1.04 -1.59
C GLU A 18 6.60 -0.54 -0.17
N GLY A 19 6.29 -1.46 0.73
CA GLY A 19 5.82 -1.14 2.08
C GLY A 19 4.34 -0.81 2.16
N ALA A 20 3.60 -0.83 1.06
CA ALA A 20 2.15 -0.68 1.09
C ALA A 20 1.51 -1.79 1.95
N GLN A 21 0.51 -1.40 2.75
CA GLN A 21 -0.28 -2.34 3.53
C GLN A 21 -1.51 -2.73 2.75
N ILE A 22 -1.77 -4.02 2.64
CA ILE A 22 -2.98 -4.58 2.06
C ILE A 22 -3.69 -5.46 3.08
N ARG A 23 -4.99 -5.65 2.92
CA ARG A 23 -5.76 -6.63 3.70
C ARG A 23 -6.66 -7.45 2.81
N ALA A 24 -6.97 -8.67 3.24
CA ALA A 24 -7.95 -9.49 2.53
C ALA A 24 -9.36 -8.94 2.73
N LYS A 25 -10.17 -8.88 1.66
CA LYS A 25 -11.59 -8.47 1.73
C LYS A 25 -12.42 -9.41 2.62
N LYS A 26 -12.08 -10.70 2.60
CA LYS A 26 -12.80 -11.75 3.34
C LYS A 26 -12.40 -11.84 4.81
N TYR A 27 -11.14 -11.52 5.12
CA TYR A 27 -10.55 -11.57 6.46
C TYR A 27 -9.80 -10.26 6.73
N PRO A 28 -10.53 -9.15 7.02
CA PRO A 28 -9.94 -7.80 7.11
C PRO A 28 -8.92 -7.61 8.25
N GLU A 29 -8.87 -8.55 9.19
CA GLU A 29 -7.87 -8.66 10.26
C GLU A 29 -6.49 -9.11 9.75
N GLU A 30 -6.43 -9.79 8.61
CA GLU A 30 -5.18 -10.23 7.99
C GLU A 30 -4.58 -9.10 7.14
N ILE A 31 -3.55 -8.46 7.69
CA ILE A 31 -2.83 -7.37 7.03
C ILE A 31 -1.46 -7.87 6.58
N PHE A 32 -1.05 -7.45 5.39
CA PHE A 32 0.26 -7.74 4.83
C PHE A 32 0.95 -6.46 4.38
N THR A 33 2.27 -6.44 4.51
CA THR A 33 3.17 -5.44 3.92
C THR A 33 3.72 -5.98 2.61
N LEU A 34 3.58 -5.22 1.52
CA LEU A 34 4.12 -5.58 0.21
C LEU A 34 5.62 -5.32 0.11
N ALA A 35 6.35 -6.27 -0.47
CA ALA A 35 7.71 -6.11 -0.93
C ALA A 35 7.74 -5.40 -2.30
N GLN A 36 8.90 -5.45 -2.97
CA GLN A 36 9.01 -5.01 -4.36
C GLN A 36 8.21 -5.89 -5.32
N TYR A 37 7.64 -5.27 -6.35
CA TYR A 37 6.99 -5.97 -7.44
C TYR A 37 7.96 -6.91 -8.16
N GLN A 38 7.53 -8.15 -8.39
CA GLN A 38 8.28 -9.17 -9.10
C GLN A 38 7.65 -9.42 -10.47
N ALA A 39 8.25 -8.86 -11.51
CA ALA A 39 7.73 -8.93 -12.88
C ALA A 39 7.64 -10.36 -13.43
N ASP A 40 8.58 -11.24 -13.05
CA ASP A 40 8.57 -12.65 -13.46
C ASP A 40 7.44 -13.45 -12.78
N LYS A 41 6.93 -12.95 -11.64
CA LYS A 41 5.79 -13.54 -10.91
C LYS A 41 4.48 -12.83 -11.14
N ARG A 42 4.49 -11.64 -11.77
CA ARG A 42 3.34 -10.75 -11.93
C ARG A 42 2.60 -10.53 -10.60
N GLY A 43 3.36 -10.10 -9.59
CA GLY A 43 2.85 -9.96 -8.24
C GLY A 43 3.89 -9.46 -7.26
N TYR A 44 3.61 -9.63 -5.97
CA TYR A 44 4.43 -9.15 -4.86
C TYR A 44 4.62 -10.27 -3.87
N MET A 45 5.82 -10.35 -3.29
CA MET A 45 5.93 -11.01 -1.99
C MET A 45 5.27 -10.11 -0.95
N ALA A 46 4.46 -10.72 -0.10
CA ALA A 46 3.73 -10.05 0.96
C ALA A 46 4.04 -10.72 2.30
N TYR A 47 4.27 -9.90 3.31
CA TYR A 47 4.68 -10.33 4.64
C TYR A 47 3.62 -9.94 5.66
N PRO A 48 3.17 -10.83 6.54
CA PRO A 48 2.15 -10.47 7.51
C PRO A 48 2.58 -9.34 8.43
N LEU A 49 1.63 -8.50 8.76
CA LEU A 49 1.76 -7.40 9.70
C LEU A 49 0.77 -7.62 10.84
N ASP A 50 1.28 -7.84 12.05
CA ASP A 50 0.46 -7.88 13.26
C ASP A 50 1.00 -6.92 14.32
N ASN A 51 0.12 -6.14 14.93
CA ASN A 51 0.44 -5.13 15.94
C ASN A 51 1.61 -4.18 15.55
N GLY A 52 1.75 -3.88 14.25
CA GLY A 52 2.81 -3.02 13.71
C GLY A 52 4.16 -3.72 13.49
N ILE A 53 4.23 -5.04 13.71
CA ILE A 53 5.41 -5.87 13.50
C ILE A 53 5.22 -6.67 12.21
N THR A 54 6.18 -6.54 11.28
CA THR A 54 6.19 -7.33 10.04
C THR A 54 7.00 -8.61 10.23
N PHE A 55 6.43 -9.74 9.86
CA PHE A 55 7.04 -11.07 9.97
C PHE A 55 7.66 -11.47 8.62
N ASN A 56 8.99 -11.35 8.53
CA ASN A 56 9.74 -11.56 7.27
C ASN A 56 10.27 -13.00 7.10
N ASP A 57 10.06 -13.86 8.09
CA ASP A 57 10.45 -15.27 8.12
C ASP A 57 9.56 -16.15 7.23
N PHE A 58 8.37 -15.66 6.89
CA PHE A 58 7.50 -16.26 5.89
C PHE A 58 6.81 -15.19 5.04
N GLY A 59 6.86 -15.36 3.73
CA GLY A 59 6.19 -14.49 2.77
C GLY A 59 5.30 -15.30 1.86
N VAL A 60 4.22 -14.68 1.41
CA VAL A 60 3.32 -15.24 0.41
C VAL A 60 3.44 -14.43 -0.87
N LEU A 61 3.51 -15.13 -2.01
CA LEU A 61 3.37 -14.47 -3.30
C LEU A 61 1.88 -14.18 -3.52
N ILE A 62 1.54 -12.91 -3.73
CA ILE A 62 0.20 -12.48 -4.11
C ILE A 62 0.28 -11.92 -5.53
N THR A 63 -0.47 -12.53 -6.45
CA THR A 63 -0.49 -12.12 -7.85
C THR A 63 -1.32 -10.85 -8.07
N GLU A 64 -1.10 -10.16 -9.19
CA GLU A 64 -1.92 -9.02 -9.61
C GLU A 64 -3.42 -9.34 -9.61
N THR A 65 -3.80 -10.54 -10.04
CA THR A 65 -5.21 -10.95 -10.13
C THR A 65 -5.82 -11.12 -8.75
N GLU A 66 -5.09 -11.73 -7.82
CA GLU A 66 -5.52 -11.85 -6.42
C GLU A 66 -5.63 -10.48 -5.77
N LEU A 67 -4.65 -9.58 -5.99
CA LEU A 67 -4.69 -8.22 -5.46
C LEU A 67 -5.97 -7.46 -5.86
N LEU A 68 -6.30 -7.44 -7.15
CA LEU A 68 -7.49 -6.75 -7.66
C LEU A 68 -8.78 -7.35 -7.09
N LYS A 69 -8.85 -8.69 -7.05
CA LYS A 69 -10.08 -9.40 -6.72
C LYS A 69 -10.32 -9.47 -5.21
N ASP A 70 -9.30 -9.83 -4.45
CA ASP A 70 -9.45 -10.34 -3.09
C ASP A 70 -8.86 -9.39 -2.03
N TYR A 71 -8.14 -8.33 -2.42
CA TYR A 71 -7.47 -7.41 -1.47
C TYR A 71 -7.90 -5.95 -1.62
N GLU A 72 -7.69 -5.21 -0.54
CA GLU A 72 -7.79 -3.75 -0.45
C GLU A 72 -6.45 -3.19 0.01
N ILE A 73 -6.11 -1.97 -0.40
CA ILE A 73 -4.87 -1.28 -0.04
C ILE A 73 -5.14 -0.15 0.95
N ALA A 74 -4.25 0.06 1.91
CA ALA A 74 -4.33 1.16 2.83
C ALA A 74 -4.12 2.49 2.10
N SER A 75 -5.10 3.39 2.18
CA SER A 75 -4.97 4.75 1.71
C SER A 75 -3.94 5.48 2.58
N VAL A 76 -2.88 5.95 1.94
CA VAL A 76 -1.99 6.94 2.56
C VAL A 76 -2.74 8.26 2.50
N GLU A 77 -3.22 8.77 3.64
CA GLU A 77 -3.61 10.18 3.71
C GLU A 77 -2.36 11.01 3.38
N VAL A 78 -2.28 11.50 2.14
CA VAL A 78 -1.32 12.53 1.78
C VAL A 78 -1.78 13.76 2.57
N PRO A 79 -1.00 14.27 3.53
CA PRO A 79 -1.36 15.51 4.19
C PRO A 79 -1.47 16.56 3.07
N ASP A 80 -2.58 17.30 3.00
CA ASP A 80 -2.77 18.41 2.07
C ASP A 80 -1.55 19.35 2.15
N VAL A 81 -0.55 19.14 1.28
CA VAL A 81 0.53 20.10 1.11
C VAL A 81 -0.07 21.22 0.29
N LYS A 82 -0.55 22.26 0.98
CA LYS A 82 -0.81 23.55 0.35
C LYS A 82 0.53 24.03 -0.22
N LEU A 83 0.74 23.78 -1.50
CA LEU A 83 1.81 24.39 -2.28
C LEU A 83 1.52 25.90 -2.31
N ASP A 84 2.05 26.63 -1.33
CA ASP A 84 2.15 28.08 -1.39
C ASP A 84 3.18 28.43 -2.47
N LEU A 85 2.79 28.32 -3.74
CA LEU A 85 3.43 29.05 -4.83
C LEU A 85 3.02 30.53 -4.71
N GLN A 86 3.57 31.21 -3.71
CA GLN A 86 3.70 32.67 -3.75
C GLN A 86 4.92 32.96 -4.63
N ALA A 87 4.60 33.28 -5.87
CA ALA A 87 5.51 33.65 -6.93
C ALA A 87 6.59 34.64 -6.48
N GLU A 88 7.84 34.29 -6.80
CA GLU A 88 8.94 35.22 -7.02
C GLU A 88 8.57 36.18 -8.16
N ARG A 89 7.76 37.21 -7.85
CA ARG A 89 7.65 38.42 -8.68
C ARG A 89 7.41 39.62 -7.79
N LYS A 90 8.49 40.14 -7.20
CA LYS A 90 8.64 41.59 -7.04
C LYS A 90 10.08 41.98 -7.39
N VAL A 91 10.28 42.29 -8.67
CA VAL A 91 10.50 43.62 -9.28
C VAL A 91 11.93 44.12 -9.10
N ALA A 92 12.56 44.35 -10.25
CA ALA A 92 13.78 45.14 -10.43
C ALA A 92 13.63 46.57 -9.92
#